data_AF-A0A1Z4RT14-F1
#
_entry.id   AF-A0A1Z4RT14-F1
#
_cell.length_a   1.000
_cell.length_b   1.000
_cell.length_c   1.000
_cell.angle_alpha   90.00
_cell.angle_beta   90.00
_cell.angle_gamma   90.00
#
_symmetry.space_group_name_H-M   'P 1'
#
loop_
_entity.id
_entity.type
_entity.pdbx_description
1 polymer ?
#
loop_
_entity_poly.entity_id
_entity_poly.type
_entity_poly.pdbx_seq_one_letter_code
_entity_poly.pdbx_strand_id
1 'polypeptide(L)'
;MTLVQTLQAVEETKLLTKLSSQEKLIFIGEPEILIYIQKFITSNQLSDDHDYCDINLKELSFPSIRFSKYQAIIIVALEDENHVLEQVKHQLENLQLNIPILRLFADIFINIICQRELLQLTIDELQKAKLAYAIFTTPRSGSTYLCELLQSTNIAGYPSEHFRLATQELAHNCNFDYFRLLNNLIKYRSTKNGIFGTKFISHFLFELQRTKPEFKKLFEYIDKFILLVREDKIAQAVSIVLAQKTSVWHLYDNSKKMDYQSKLGEIKIDEALLTDVEQKYTAIINQEARLKKILENNKIKSLEVIYEDVVIDPKLEVNKILDYLEIDRPQTENIQISSNLKKMPSEISQEIIRQFKHRKSLIK
;
A
#
# COMPACT_ATOMS: atom_id res chain seq x y z
N MET A 1 19.45 -7.61 -4.81
CA MET A 1 18.59 -8.02 -3.68
C MET A 1 18.17 -9.46 -3.97
N THR A 2 18.08 -10.34 -2.97
CA THR A 2 17.76 -11.76 -3.23
C THR A 2 16.25 -11.95 -3.45
N LEU A 3 15.85 -12.99 -4.21
CA LEU A 3 14.45 -13.43 -4.35
C LEU A 3 13.67 -13.41 -3.03
N VAL A 4 14.31 -13.88 -1.96
CA VAL A 4 13.75 -13.93 -0.60
C VAL A 4 13.36 -12.54 -0.09
N GLN A 5 14.21 -11.53 -0.30
CA GLN A 5 13.93 -10.18 0.17
C GLN A 5 12.75 -9.54 -0.56
N THR A 6 12.65 -9.76 -1.89
CA THR A 6 11.52 -9.29 -2.69
C THR A 6 10.20 -9.93 -2.21
N LEU A 7 10.17 -11.25 -2.05
CA LEU A 7 8.96 -11.94 -1.61
C LEU A 7 8.59 -11.64 -0.15
N GLN A 8 9.58 -11.43 0.73
CA GLN A 8 9.33 -10.97 2.11
C GLN A 8 8.66 -9.59 2.14
N ALA A 9 9.07 -8.67 1.26
CA ALA A 9 8.44 -7.36 1.16
C ALA A 9 6.98 -7.46 0.69
N VAL A 10 6.68 -8.41 -0.19
CA VAL A 10 5.32 -8.65 -0.68
C VAL A 10 4.45 -9.37 0.35
N GLU A 11 5.02 -10.09 1.32
CA GLU A 11 4.26 -10.80 2.35
C GLU A 11 3.43 -9.86 3.24
N GLU A 12 3.75 -8.56 3.32
CA GLU A 12 2.89 -7.57 3.99
C GLU A 12 1.46 -7.53 3.39
N THR A 13 1.33 -7.92 2.12
CA THR A 13 0.05 -8.01 1.39
C THR A 13 -0.64 -9.36 1.56
N LYS A 14 0.03 -10.33 2.21
CA LYS A 14 -0.39 -11.73 2.35
C LYS A 14 -0.60 -12.43 1.02
N LEU A 15 0.19 -12.08 -0.01
CA LEU A 15 0.07 -12.65 -1.36
C LEU A 15 0.07 -14.17 -1.35
N LEU A 16 1.14 -14.77 -0.81
CA LEU A 16 1.29 -16.23 -0.82
C LEU A 16 0.31 -16.90 0.13
N THR A 17 0.01 -16.28 1.28
CA THR A 17 -1.02 -16.77 2.21
C THR A 17 -2.42 -16.81 1.57
N LYS A 18 -2.78 -15.82 0.73
CA LYS A 18 -4.07 -15.79 0.01
C LYS A 18 -4.10 -16.74 -1.19
N LEU A 19 -2.94 -16.93 -1.83
CA LEU A 19 -2.80 -17.83 -2.95
C LEU A 19 -2.84 -19.28 -2.51
N SER A 20 -2.19 -19.59 -1.38
CA SER A 20 -2.26 -20.93 -0.78
C SER A 20 -3.70 -21.28 -0.40
N SER A 21 -4.54 -20.33 0.01
CA SER A 21 -5.94 -20.62 0.33
C SER A 21 -6.82 -20.94 -0.90
N GLN A 22 -6.27 -20.92 -2.12
CA GLN A 22 -6.96 -21.44 -3.30
C GLN A 22 -6.71 -22.94 -3.43
N GLU A 23 -7.42 -23.60 -4.34
CA GLU A 23 -7.26 -25.03 -4.61
C GLU A 23 -7.01 -25.22 -6.10
N LYS A 24 -6.31 -26.28 -6.48
CA LYS A 24 -6.13 -26.67 -7.89
C LYS A 24 -5.62 -25.52 -8.76
N LEU A 25 -4.47 -24.95 -8.41
CA LEU A 25 -3.73 -24.02 -9.25
C LEU A 25 -2.62 -24.73 -10.01
N ILE A 26 -2.26 -24.23 -11.19
CA ILE A 26 -1.07 -24.65 -11.92
C ILE A 26 -0.10 -23.49 -11.93
N PHE A 27 1.06 -23.63 -11.30
CA PHE A 27 2.13 -22.63 -11.34
C PHE A 27 3.09 -22.96 -12.48
N ILE A 28 3.34 -22.01 -13.36
CA ILE A 28 4.28 -22.18 -14.49
C ILE A 28 5.26 -21.03 -14.52
N GLY A 29 6.56 -21.30 -14.59
CA GLY A 29 7.55 -20.25 -14.76
C GLY A 29 8.94 -20.62 -14.28
N GLU A 30 9.64 -19.65 -13.70
CA GLU A 30 11.06 -19.78 -13.36
C GLU A 30 11.28 -20.73 -12.16
N PRO A 31 12.28 -21.63 -12.20
CA PRO A 31 12.50 -22.65 -11.16
C PRO A 31 12.64 -22.10 -9.74
N GLU A 32 13.38 -21.00 -9.58
CA GLU A 32 13.73 -20.48 -8.25
C GLU A 32 12.48 -19.99 -7.49
N ILE A 33 11.63 -19.19 -8.14
CA ILE A 33 10.39 -18.69 -7.55
C ILE A 33 9.36 -19.80 -7.39
N LEU A 34 9.27 -20.75 -8.34
CA LEU A 34 8.41 -21.94 -8.21
C LEU A 34 8.74 -22.74 -6.96
N ILE A 35 10.02 -23.07 -6.76
CA ILE A 35 10.48 -23.82 -5.58
C ILE A 35 10.17 -23.05 -4.29
N TYR A 36 10.32 -21.72 -4.31
CA TYR A 36 9.99 -20.90 -3.14
C TYR A 36 8.49 -21.00 -2.81
N ILE A 37 7.61 -20.80 -3.81
CA ILE A 37 6.15 -20.86 -3.63
C ILE A 37 5.73 -22.27 -3.17
N GLN A 38 6.25 -23.32 -3.80
CA GLN A 38 5.96 -24.70 -3.42
C GLN A 38 6.34 -24.98 -1.97
N LYS A 39 7.54 -24.54 -1.53
CA LYS A 39 7.96 -24.66 -0.13
C LYS A 39 7.07 -23.87 0.82
N PHE A 40 6.63 -22.67 0.43
CA PHE A 40 5.70 -21.88 1.22
C PHE A 40 4.36 -22.59 1.38
N ILE A 41 3.77 -23.10 0.30
CA ILE A 41 2.45 -23.75 0.33
C ILE A 41 2.51 -25.06 1.14
N THR A 42 3.47 -25.93 0.85
CA THR A 42 3.65 -27.20 1.57
C THR A 42 3.96 -27.04 3.06
N SER A 43 4.58 -25.93 3.47
CA SER A 43 4.81 -25.65 4.90
C SER A 43 3.60 -25.08 5.65
N ASN A 44 2.59 -24.58 4.93
CA ASN A 44 1.40 -23.95 5.52
C ASN A 44 0.10 -24.74 5.32
N GLN A 45 0.14 -25.86 4.59
CA GLN A 45 -1.03 -26.69 4.30
C GLN A 45 -0.81 -28.17 4.56
N LEU A 46 -1.88 -28.89 4.89
CA LEU A 46 -1.87 -30.34 5.12
C LEU A 46 -1.69 -31.15 3.83
N SER A 47 -2.14 -30.62 2.69
CA SER A 47 -2.01 -31.24 1.37
C SER A 47 -1.83 -30.16 0.32
N ASP A 48 -0.82 -30.32 -0.53
CA ASP A 48 -0.62 -29.48 -1.72
C ASP A 48 -1.32 -30.16 -2.90
N ASP A 49 -2.33 -29.48 -3.43
CA ASP A 49 -3.18 -30.00 -4.50
C ASP A 49 -2.94 -29.27 -5.84
N HIS A 50 -1.89 -28.44 -5.87
CA HIS A 50 -1.43 -27.65 -7.00
C HIS A 50 -0.38 -28.40 -7.82
N ASP A 51 -0.21 -27.98 -9.07
CA ASP A 51 0.89 -28.43 -9.93
C ASP A 51 1.90 -27.31 -10.16
N TYR A 52 3.17 -27.69 -10.33
CA TYR A 52 4.29 -26.78 -10.55
C TYR A 52 5.06 -27.23 -11.79
N CYS A 53 5.21 -26.35 -12.78
CA CYS A 53 5.85 -26.65 -14.04
C CYS A 53 6.96 -25.64 -14.34
N ASP A 54 8.20 -26.14 -14.45
CA ASP A 54 9.35 -25.35 -14.89
C ASP A 54 9.25 -25.03 -16.39
N ILE A 55 9.27 -23.74 -16.73
CA ILE A 55 9.17 -23.27 -18.11
C ILE A 55 10.39 -23.65 -18.97
N ASN A 56 11.55 -23.91 -18.37
CA ASN A 56 12.76 -24.26 -19.10
C ASN A 56 12.76 -25.69 -19.66
N LEU A 57 11.76 -26.50 -19.28
CA LEU A 57 11.58 -27.83 -19.84
C LEU A 57 11.10 -27.72 -21.30
N LYS A 58 11.73 -28.50 -22.19
CA LYS A 58 11.52 -28.44 -23.66
C LYS A 58 10.06 -28.56 -24.10
N GLU A 59 9.27 -29.34 -23.37
CA GLU A 59 7.82 -29.40 -23.48
C GLU A 59 7.27 -29.41 -22.07
N LEU A 60 6.32 -28.52 -21.78
CA LEU A 60 5.53 -28.65 -20.57
C LEU A 60 4.72 -29.95 -20.69
N SER A 61 5.11 -30.98 -19.92
CA SER A 61 4.45 -32.28 -19.95
C SER A 61 3.11 -32.21 -19.22
N PHE A 62 2.08 -31.75 -19.93
CA PHE A 62 0.69 -31.77 -19.48
C PHE A 62 -0.15 -33.02 -19.80
N PRO A 63 0.34 -34.16 -20.38
CA PRO A 63 -0.54 -35.17 -20.95
C PRO A 63 -1.46 -35.89 -19.93
N SER A 64 -1.26 -35.64 -18.62
CA SER A 64 -2.09 -36.14 -17.52
C SER A 64 -3.01 -35.09 -16.89
N ILE A 65 -2.79 -33.80 -17.19
CA ILE A 65 -3.46 -32.68 -16.51
C ILE A 65 -4.81 -32.42 -17.18
N ARG A 66 -5.89 -32.73 -16.46
CA ARG A 66 -7.23 -32.29 -16.84
C ARG A 66 -7.43 -30.85 -16.40
N PHE A 67 -7.06 -29.88 -17.23
CA PHE A 67 -7.18 -28.44 -16.96
C PHE A 67 -8.56 -28.03 -16.45
N SER A 68 -9.63 -28.73 -16.84
CA SER A 68 -11.00 -28.51 -16.34
C SER A 68 -11.17 -28.71 -14.84
N LYS A 69 -10.20 -29.31 -14.14
CA LYS A 69 -10.20 -29.48 -12.68
C LYS A 69 -9.48 -28.36 -11.95
N TYR A 70 -8.81 -27.46 -12.67
CA TYR A 70 -8.03 -26.36 -12.11
C TYR A 70 -8.80 -25.06 -12.16
N GLN A 71 -8.49 -24.15 -11.25
CA GLN A 71 -9.12 -22.83 -11.22
C GLN A 71 -8.43 -21.84 -12.14
N ALA A 72 -7.10 -21.89 -12.20
CA ALA A 72 -6.28 -20.98 -13.00
C ALA A 72 -4.87 -21.54 -13.23
N ILE A 73 -4.22 -21.01 -14.27
CA ILE A 73 -2.77 -21.09 -14.46
C ILE A 73 -2.15 -19.79 -13.96
N ILE A 74 -1.12 -19.88 -13.11
CA ILE A 74 -0.40 -18.74 -12.55
C ILE A 74 1.03 -18.73 -13.12
N ILE A 75 1.32 -17.71 -13.93
CA ILE A 75 2.65 -17.39 -14.41
C ILE A 75 3.48 -16.82 -13.27
N VAL A 76 4.66 -17.38 -13.04
CA VAL A 76 5.58 -16.95 -11.99
C VAL A 76 6.95 -16.63 -12.58
N ALA A 77 7.29 -15.35 -12.66
CA ALA A 77 8.59 -14.91 -13.13
C ALA A 77 9.04 -13.71 -12.30
N LEU A 78 10.33 -13.60 -12.03
CA LEU A 78 10.86 -12.42 -11.38
C LEU A 78 11.02 -11.30 -12.38
N GLU A 79 11.78 -11.49 -13.46
CA GLU A 79 12.19 -10.37 -14.31
C GLU A 79 11.12 -9.92 -15.30
N ASP A 80 10.45 -10.85 -15.98
CA ASP A 80 9.47 -10.52 -17.02
C ASP A 80 8.34 -11.56 -17.13
N GLU A 81 7.28 -11.32 -16.36
CA GLU A 81 6.08 -12.16 -16.41
C GLU A 81 5.38 -12.15 -17.78
N ASN A 82 5.55 -11.09 -18.59
CA ASN A 82 4.94 -11.03 -19.92
C ASN A 82 5.68 -11.94 -20.88
N HIS A 83 7.01 -11.97 -20.82
CA HIS A 83 7.80 -12.88 -21.63
C HIS A 83 7.42 -14.36 -21.37
N VAL A 84 7.37 -14.75 -20.08
CA VAL A 84 6.97 -16.12 -19.69
C VAL A 84 5.52 -16.40 -20.07
N LEU A 85 4.60 -15.44 -19.91
CA LEU A 85 3.21 -15.59 -20.33
C LEU A 85 3.09 -15.90 -21.83
N GLU A 86 3.82 -15.18 -22.70
CA GLU A 86 3.76 -15.40 -24.14
C GLU A 86 4.36 -16.76 -24.54
N GLN A 87 5.46 -17.20 -23.88
CA GLN A 87 5.99 -18.55 -24.06
C GLN A 87 4.96 -19.63 -23.68
N VAL A 88 4.31 -19.48 -22.52
CA VAL A 88 3.29 -20.43 -22.04
C VAL A 88 2.08 -20.45 -22.97
N LYS A 89 1.59 -19.30 -23.43
CA LYS A 89 0.48 -19.23 -24.40
C LYS A 89 0.81 -19.95 -25.69
N HIS A 90 2.03 -19.80 -26.22
CA HIS A 90 2.45 -20.49 -27.43
C HIS A 90 2.48 -22.01 -27.24
N GLN A 91 2.99 -22.51 -26.11
CA GLN A 91 2.99 -23.95 -25.84
C GLN A 91 1.57 -24.51 -25.62
N LEU A 92 0.64 -23.69 -25.14
CA LEU A 92 -0.74 -24.07 -24.87
C LEU A 92 -1.71 -23.78 -26.03
N GLU A 93 -1.24 -23.23 -27.16
CA GLU A 93 -2.09 -22.70 -28.24
C GLU A 93 -3.05 -23.74 -28.84
N ASN A 94 -2.63 -25.01 -28.85
CA ASN A 94 -3.40 -26.12 -29.41
C ASN A 94 -4.34 -26.79 -28.38
N LEU A 95 -4.37 -26.30 -27.14
CA LEU A 95 -5.19 -26.82 -26.06
C LEU A 95 -6.41 -25.92 -25.84
N GLN A 96 -7.59 -26.54 -25.76
CA GLN A 96 -8.81 -25.81 -25.41
C GLN A 96 -8.85 -25.57 -23.89
N LEU A 97 -8.33 -24.42 -23.47
CA LEU A 97 -8.35 -23.99 -22.07
C LEU A 97 -9.64 -23.23 -21.74
N ASN A 98 -10.30 -23.65 -20.65
CA ASN A 98 -11.47 -22.98 -20.09
C ASN A 98 -11.15 -22.24 -18.77
N ILE A 99 -9.86 -22.07 -18.46
CA ILE A 99 -9.37 -21.46 -17.22
C ILE A 99 -8.48 -20.26 -17.55
N PRO A 100 -8.45 -19.22 -16.71
CA PRO A 100 -7.61 -18.06 -16.95
C PRO A 100 -6.12 -18.38 -16.77
N ILE A 101 -5.28 -17.71 -17.56
CA ILE A 101 -3.83 -17.62 -17.35
C ILE A 101 -3.54 -16.24 -16.77
N LEU A 102 -3.03 -16.21 -15.54
CA LEU A 102 -2.83 -15.02 -14.73
C LEU A 102 -1.35 -14.88 -14.39
N ARG A 103 -0.85 -13.66 -14.20
CA ARG A 103 0.51 -13.42 -13.70
C ARG A 103 0.51 -13.14 -12.20
N LEU A 104 1.48 -13.67 -11.48
CA LEU A 104 1.59 -13.53 -10.04
C LEU A 104 1.63 -12.07 -9.59
N PHE A 105 2.41 -11.22 -10.24
CA PHE A 105 2.49 -9.81 -9.87
C PHE A 105 1.51 -8.96 -10.69
N ALA A 106 1.50 -9.11 -12.01
CA ALA A 106 0.67 -8.29 -12.87
C ALA A 106 -0.84 -8.57 -12.78
N ASP A 107 -1.28 -9.69 -12.19
CA ASP A 107 -2.71 -9.98 -11.97
C ASP A 107 -3.04 -10.24 -10.51
N ILE A 108 -2.44 -11.27 -9.88
CA ILE A 108 -2.80 -11.72 -8.53
C ILE A 108 -2.49 -10.64 -7.48
N PHE A 109 -1.27 -10.11 -7.47
CA PHE A 109 -0.89 -9.03 -6.55
C PHE A 109 -1.77 -7.78 -6.76
N ILE A 110 -2.02 -7.37 -8.00
CA ILE A 110 -2.89 -6.22 -8.29
C ILE A 110 -4.32 -6.47 -7.78
N ASN A 111 -4.88 -7.67 -7.91
CA ASN A 111 -6.19 -8.00 -7.36
C ASN A 111 -6.23 -7.81 -5.84
N ILE A 112 -5.18 -8.22 -5.13
CA ILE A 112 -5.06 -8.01 -3.67
C ILE A 112 -5.05 -6.52 -3.34
N ILE A 113 -4.19 -5.74 -4.00
CA ILE A 113 -4.09 -4.29 -3.75
C ILE A 113 -5.40 -3.57 -4.08
N CYS A 114 -6.10 -4.01 -5.13
CA CYS A 114 -7.41 -3.48 -5.53
C CYS A 114 -8.58 -4.02 -4.68
N GLN A 115 -8.33 -4.95 -3.74
CA GLN A 115 -9.35 -5.63 -2.92
C GLN A 115 -10.42 -6.35 -3.77
N ARG A 116 -9.98 -7.04 -4.81
CA ARG A 116 -10.81 -7.88 -5.69
C ARG A 116 -10.70 -9.35 -5.33
N GLU A 117 -11.56 -10.16 -5.95
CA GLU A 117 -11.35 -11.60 -6.07
C GLU A 117 -9.99 -11.91 -6.71
N LEU A 118 -9.34 -12.96 -6.22
CA LEU A 118 -7.91 -13.19 -6.47
C LEU A 118 -7.60 -13.65 -7.89
N LEU A 119 -8.42 -14.52 -8.48
CA LEU A 119 -8.15 -15.19 -9.76
C LEU A 119 -8.78 -14.45 -10.95
N GLN A 120 -8.66 -13.12 -10.98
CA GLN A 120 -9.24 -12.27 -12.01
C GLN A 120 -8.15 -11.66 -12.90
N LEU A 121 -8.40 -11.53 -14.20
CA LEU A 121 -7.53 -10.74 -15.06
C LEU A 121 -7.62 -9.26 -14.69
N THR A 122 -6.49 -8.58 -14.79
CA THR A 122 -6.41 -7.13 -14.65
C THR A 122 -6.51 -6.45 -16.01
N ILE A 123 -6.81 -5.16 -16.00
CA ILE A 123 -6.91 -4.36 -17.23
C ILE A 123 -5.58 -3.73 -17.61
N ASP A 124 -5.34 -3.66 -18.92
CA ASP A 124 -4.17 -3.01 -19.52
C ASP A 124 -4.53 -1.61 -20.03
N GLU A 125 -5.82 -1.39 -20.31
CA GLU A 125 -6.32 -0.13 -20.84
C GLU A 125 -6.24 1.00 -19.82
N LEU A 126 -5.75 2.14 -20.31
CA LEU A 126 -5.66 3.37 -19.56
C LEU A 126 -7.07 3.88 -19.23
N GLN A 127 -7.41 3.89 -17.95
CA GLN A 127 -8.65 4.51 -17.48
C GLN A 127 -8.33 5.83 -16.78
N LYS A 128 -9.03 6.90 -17.16
CA LYS A 128 -8.98 8.15 -16.42
C LYS A 128 -10.21 8.24 -15.52
N ALA A 129 -10.00 8.52 -14.24
CA ALA A 129 -11.09 8.84 -13.32
C ALA A 129 -11.80 10.13 -13.77
N LYS A 130 -13.04 10.34 -13.31
CA LYS A 130 -13.69 11.66 -13.45
C LYS A 130 -12.85 12.72 -12.73
N LEU A 131 -12.30 12.35 -11.57
CA LEU A 131 -11.32 13.12 -10.82
C LEU A 131 -10.44 12.15 -10.02
N ALA A 132 -9.13 12.32 -10.12
CA ALA A 132 -8.15 11.61 -9.29
C ALA A 132 -7.43 12.59 -8.36
N TYR A 133 -7.25 12.19 -7.09
CA TYR A 133 -6.45 12.97 -6.15
C TYR A 133 -5.45 12.13 -5.36
N ALA A 134 -4.37 12.79 -4.93
CA ALA A 134 -3.35 12.19 -4.08
C ALA A 134 -3.12 12.99 -2.80
N ILE A 135 -3.04 12.28 -1.67
CA ILE A 135 -2.65 12.85 -0.38
C ILE A 135 -1.14 12.64 -0.20
N PHE A 136 -0.38 13.73 -0.17
CA PHE A 136 1.03 13.74 0.22
C PHE A 136 1.14 14.00 1.71
N THR A 137 2.03 13.26 2.37
CA THR A 137 2.19 13.38 3.81
C THR A 137 3.49 12.74 4.31
N THR A 138 3.92 13.12 5.50
CA THR A 138 4.94 12.40 6.27
C THR A 138 4.32 11.27 7.12
N PRO A 139 5.11 10.30 7.63
CA PRO A 139 4.60 9.22 8.48
C PRO A 139 3.96 9.74 9.77
N ARG A 140 2.90 9.09 10.26
CA ARG A 140 2.23 9.42 11.55
C ARG A 140 1.63 10.84 11.66
N SER A 141 1.31 11.45 10.53
CA SER A 141 0.59 12.72 10.43
C SER A 141 -0.95 12.59 10.62
N GLY A 142 -1.49 11.38 10.78
CA GLY A 142 -2.95 11.16 10.80
C GLY A 142 -3.58 10.84 9.45
N SER A 143 -2.79 10.57 8.42
CA SER A 143 -3.30 10.28 7.07
C SER A 143 -4.25 9.08 6.98
N THR A 144 -4.08 8.04 7.78
CA THR A 144 -5.03 6.91 7.84
C THR A 144 -6.38 7.35 8.40
N TYR A 145 -6.40 8.22 9.42
CA TYR A 145 -7.64 8.79 9.95
C TYR A 145 -8.36 9.61 8.89
N LEU A 146 -7.65 10.50 8.20
CA LEU A 146 -8.23 11.29 7.11
C LEU A 146 -8.76 10.40 5.97
N CYS A 147 -8.01 9.37 5.57
CA CYS A 147 -8.45 8.40 4.57
C CYS A 147 -9.76 7.72 4.97
N GLU A 148 -9.92 7.29 6.22
CA GLU A 148 -11.16 6.67 6.72
C GLU A 148 -12.34 7.64 6.70
N LEU A 149 -12.12 8.90 7.11
CA LEU A 149 -13.16 9.94 7.05
C LEU A 149 -13.62 10.16 5.60
N LEU A 150 -12.70 10.30 4.65
CA LEU A 150 -13.01 10.46 3.23
C LEU A 150 -13.72 9.22 2.66
N GLN A 151 -13.25 8.01 2.99
CA GLN A 151 -13.90 6.76 2.59
C GLN A 151 -15.33 6.66 3.10
N SER A 152 -15.60 7.07 4.35
CA SER A 152 -16.93 7.00 4.94
C SER A 152 -17.98 7.85 4.22
N THR A 153 -17.54 8.84 3.43
CA THR A 153 -18.45 9.65 2.60
C THR A 153 -19.03 8.89 1.41
N ASN A 154 -18.42 7.78 0.99
CA ASN A 154 -18.75 7.02 -0.22
C ASN A 154 -18.76 7.82 -1.54
N ILE A 155 -18.24 9.05 -1.55
CA ILE A 155 -18.17 9.93 -2.73
C ILE A 155 -16.76 10.47 -2.99
N ALA A 156 -15.81 10.27 -2.08
CA ALA A 156 -14.44 10.78 -2.18
C ALA A 156 -13.41 9.68 -2.55
N GLY A 157 -13.83 8.64 -3.27
CA GLY A 157 -12.99 7.49 -3.58
C GLY A 157 -12.62 6.64 -2.36
N TYR A 158 -11.67 5.72 -2.56
CA TYR A 158 -11.14 4.88 -1.48
C TYR A 158 -9.64 5.11 -1.22
N PRO A 159 -9.24 6.33 -0.77
CA PRO A 159 -7.84 6.69 -0.59
C PRO A 159 -7.13 5.75 0.38
N SER A 160 -6.09 5.11 -0.11
CA SER A 160 -5.18 4.27 0.68
C SER A 160 -3.76 4.39 0.16
N GLU A 161 -2.84 3.83 0.93
CA GLU A 161 -1.43 3.75 0.61
C GLU A 161 -1.19 2.57 -0.34
N HIS A 162 -1.54 2.75 -1.62
CA HIS A 162 -1.46 1.68 -2.62
C HIS A 162 -0.03 1.44 -3.12
N PHE A 163 0.82 2.48 -3.09
CA PHE A 163 2.20 2.46 -3.56
C PHE A 163 3.15 2.44 -2.33
N ARG A 164 3.35 1.25 -1.77
CA ARG A 164 4.15 0.99 -0.55
C ARG A 164 5.42 0.20 -0.86
N LEU A 165 6.01 -0.38 0.17
CA LEU A 165 7.17 -1.26 0.11
C LEU A 165 6.97 -2.40 -0.90
N ALA A 166 5.87 -3.16 -0.84
CA ALA A 166 5.66 -4.26 -1.79
C ALA A 166 5.71 -3.80 -3.26
N THR A 167 4.99 -2.72 -3.60
CA THR A 167 5.01 -2.14 -4.96
C THR A 167 6.40 -1.64 -5.34
N GLN A 168 7.12 -1.01 -4.41
CA GLN A 168 8.47 -0.53 -4.63
C GLN A 168 9.44 -1.67 -4.93
N GLU A 169 9.42 -2.73 -4.13
CA GLU A 169 10.31 -3.87 -4.30
C GLU A 169 9.99 -4.65 -5.57
N LEU A 170 8.71 -4.79 -5.94
CA LEU A 170 8.32 -5.36 -7.23
C LEU A 170 8.73 -4.47 -8.40
N ALA A 171 8.59 -3.15 -8.30
CA ALA A 171 9.04 -2.25 -9.35
C ALA A 171 10.57 -2.31 -9.52
N HIS A 172 11.31 -2.41 -8.42
CA HIS A 172 12.77 -2.46 -8.43
C HIS A 172 13.31 -3.80 -8.95
N ASN A 173 12.75 -4.92 -8.48
CA ASN A 173 13.34 -6.25 -8.69
C ASN A 173 12.58 -7.10 -9.72
N CYS A 174 11.35 -6.71 -10.11
CA CYS A 174 10.46 -7.57 -10.92
C CYS A 174 9.82 -6.91 -12.14
N ASN A 175 10.43 -5.82 -12.65
CA ASN A 175 9.91 -5.03 -13.78
C ASN A 175 8.40 -4.70 -13.67
N PHE A 176 7.89 -4.55 -12.43
CA PHE A 176 6.47 -4.42 -12.19
C PHE A 176 5.91 -3.10 -12.75
N ASP A 177 4.84 -3.21 -13.53
CA ASP A 177 4.18 -2.07 -14.14
C ASP A 177 3.22 -1.36 -13.16
N TYR A 178 3.71 -0.25 -12.60
CA TYR A 178 2.93 0.57 -11.68
C TYR A 178 1.82 1.39 -12.40
N PHE A 179 1.85 1.55 -13.72
CA PHE A 179 0.72 2.12 -14.47
C PHE A 179 -0.42 1.12 -14.61
N ARG A 180 -0.10 -0.16 -14.83
CA ARG A 180 -1.10 -1.24 -14.76
C ARG A 180 -1.77 -1.24 -13.39
N LEU A 181 -0.99 -1.13 -12.31
CA LEU A 181 -1.54 -1.00 -10.96
C LEU A 181 -2.45 0.25 -10.84
N LEU A 182 -2.00 1.40 -11.31
CA LEU A 182 -2.80 2.64 -11.27
C LEU A 182 -4.12 2.51 -12.04
N ASN A 183 -4.12 1.95 -13.25
CA ASN A 183 -5.32 1.76 -14.06
C ASN A 183 -6.35 0.89 -13.33
N ASN A 184 -5.89 -0.20 -12.73
CA ASN A 184 -6.76 -1.09 -11.95
C ASN A 184 -7.25 -0.42 -10.66
N LEU A 185 -6.41 0.36 -9.98
CA LEU A 185 -6.82 1.16 -8.84
C LEU A 185 -7.89 2.19 -9.23
N ILE A 186 -7.73 2.90 -10.34
CA ILE A 186 -8.74 3.85 -10.83
C ILE A 186 -10.06 3.11 -11.11
N LYS A 187 -10.02 1.95 -11.76
CA LYS A 187 -11.24 1.19 -12.08
C LYS A 187 -11.96 0.65 -10.84
N TYR A 188 -11.22 0.10 -9.88
CA TYR A 188 -11.78 -0.71 -8.80
C TYR A 188 -11.77 -0.03 -7.42
N ARG A 189 -11.03 1.07 -7.28
CA ARG A 189 -10.92 1.87 -6.03
C ARG A 189 -11.46 3.29 -6.19
N SER A 190 -12.31 3.51 -7.20
CA SER A 190 -13.13 4.71 -7.32
C SER A 190 -14.52 4.52 -6.71
N THR A 191 -15.08 5.60 -6.17
CA THR A 191 -16.50 5.63 -5.78
C THR A 191 -17.40 5.72 -7.02
N LYS A 192 -18.69 5.42 -6.87
CA LYS A 192 -19.66 5.37 -8.00
C LYS A 192 -19.75 6.66 -8.82
N ASN A 193 -19.43 7.80 -8.20
CA ASN A 193 -19.36 9.11 -8.85
C ASN A 193 -18.05 9.35 -9.63
N GLY A 194 -17.19 8.34 -9.78
CA GLY A 194 -15.99 8.36 -10.60
C GLY A 194 -14.77 9.00 -9.95
N ILE A 195 -14.76 9.14 -8.62
CA ILE A 195 -13.66 9.77 -7.87
C ILE A 195 -12.66 8.71 -7.40
N PHE A 196 -11.39 8.88 -7.76
CA PHE A 196 -10.27 8.06 -7.30
C PHE A 196 -9.42 8.83 -6.29
N GLY A 197 -9.01 8.16 -5.22
CA GLY A 197 -8.11 8.71 -4.21
C GLY A 197 -6.94 7.78 -3.92
N THR A 198 -5.76 8.33 -3.68
CA THR A 198 -4.60 7.59 -3.16
C THR A 198 -3.78 8.41 -2.17
N LYS A 199 -2.79 7.78 -1.54
CA LYS A 199 -1.92 8.39 -0.54
C LYS A 199 -0.47 7.99 -0.79
N PHE A 200 0.42 8.98 -0.71
CA PHE A 200 1.86 8.81 -0.75
C PHE A 200 2.49 9.28 0.56
N ILE A 201 3.12 8.34 1.27
CA ILE A 201 3.99 8.68 2.39
C ILE A 201 5.38 9.04 1.84
N SER A 202 5.93 10.15 2.33
CA SER A 202 7.20 10.74 1.89
C SER A 202 8.31 9.75 1.55
N HIS A 203 8.67 8.84 2.45
CA HIS A 203 9.81 7.95 2.23
C HIS A 203 9.55 6.93 1.11
N PHE A 204 8.35 6.35 1.01
CA PHE A 204 8.00 5.47 -0.12
C PHE A 204 8.01 6.25 -1.44
N LEU A 205 7.48 7.47 -1.45
CA LEU A 205 7.50 8.32 -2.65
C LEU A 205 8.94 8.64 -3.10
N PHE A 206 9.81 8.98 -2.16
CA PHE A 206 11.19 9.36 -2.46
C PHE A 206 12.01 8.18 -2.98
N GLU A 207 11.82 6.99 -2.40
CA GLU A 207 12.46 5.78 -2.88
C GLU A 207 11.93 5.37 -4.25
N LEU A 208 10.61 5.39 -4.48
CA LEU A 208 10.02 5.12 -5.80
C LEU A 208 10.54 6.07 -6.87
N GLN A 209 10.61 7.38 -6.60
CA GLN A 209 11.16 8.35 -7.55
C GLN A 209 12.65 8.14 -7.82
N ARG A 210 13.40 7.61 -6.84
CA ARG A 210 14.82 7.29 -6.99
C ARG A 210 15.04 6.03 -7.82
N THR A 211 14.23 4.99 -7.61
CA THR A 211 14.37 3.69 -8.29
C THR A 211 13.72 3.68 -9.67
N LYS A 212 12.66 4.47 -9.88
CA LYS A 212 11.90 4.60 -11.13
C LYS A 212 11.61 6.07 -11.41
N PRO A 213 12.55 6.82 -12.03
CA PRO A 213 12.35 8.23 -12.35
C PRO A 213 11.09 8.51 -13.19
N GLU A 214 10.70 7.56 -14.03
CA GLU A 214 9.46 7.57 -14.81
C GLU A 214 8.19 7.58 -13.96
N PHE A 215 8.25 7.19 -12.68
CA PHE A 215 7.13 7.24 -11.74
C PHE A 215 6.53 8.65 -11.61
N LYS A 216 7.32 9.70 -11.87
CA LYS A 216 6.81 11.09 -11.91
C LYS A 216 5.67 11.29 -12.92
N LYS A 217 5.62 10.50 -13.99
CA LYS A 217 4.54 10.54 -14.99
C LYS A 217 3.20 10.12 -14.39
N LEU A 218 3.18 9.39 -13.27
CA LEU A 218 1.95 9.09 -12.53
C LEU A 218 1.24 10.37 -12.09
N PHE A 219 1.97 11.46 -11.85
CA PHE A 219 1.35 12.74 -11.45
C PHE A 219 0.49 13.34 -12.56
N GLU A 220 0.70 12.97 -13.83
CA GLU A 220 -0.14 13.37 -14.96
C GLU A 220 -1.55 12.76 -14.90
N TYR A 221 -1.71 11.68 -14.11
CA TYR A 221 -2.97 10.99 -13.86
C TYR A 221 -3.68 11.45 -12.58
N ILE A 222 -3.09 12.40 -11.85
CA ILE A 222 -3.65 12.95 -10.62
C ILE A 222 -4.02 14.40 -10.86
N ASP A 223 -5.31 14.73 -10.77
CA ASP A 223 -5.83 16.06 -11.07
C ASP A 223 -5.66 17.03 -9.89
N LYS A 224 -5.74 16.53 -8.64
CA LYS A 224 -5.67 17.35 -7.42
C LYS A 224 -4.73 16.75 -6.38
N PHE A 225 -4.01 17.60 -5.68
CA PHE A 225 -3.11 17.18 -4.59
C PHE A 225 -3.53 17.80 -3.27
N ILE A 226 -3.40 17.02 -2.20
CA ILE A 226 -3.61 17.44 -0.82
C ILE A 226 -2.30 17.22 -0.07
N LEU A 227 -1.81 18.22 0.65
CA LEU A 227 -0.66 18.08 1.54
C LEU A 227 -1.17 18.02 2.99
N LEU A 228 -1.16 16.84 3.58
CA LEU A 228 -1.52 16.68 5.00
C LEU A 228 -0.28 16.92 5.88
N VAL A 229 -0.40 17.90 6.77
CA VAL A 229 0.61 18.31 7.73
C VAL A 229 0.09 18.09 9.14
N ARG A 230 0.98 17.71 10.05
CA ARG A 230 0.72 17.69 11.49
C ARG A 230 1.57 18.77 12.15
N GLU A 231 0.99 19.72 12.84
CA GLU A 231 1.72 20.88 13.36
C GLU A 231 2.62 20.49 14.54
N ASP A 232 2.15 19.63 15.45
CA ASP A 232 2.99 19.16 16.56
C ASP A 232 3.99 18.09 16.10
N LYS A 233 5.12 18.56 15.56
CA LYS A 233 6.24 17.72 15.09
C LYS A 233 6.88 16.88 16.19
N ILE A 234 6.84 17.35 17.44
CA ILE A 234 7.39 16.59 18.57
C ILE A 234 6.48 15.40 18.85
N ALA A 235 5.17 15.63 18.98
CA ALA A 235 4.21 14.55 19.17
C ALA A 235 4.22 13.57 17.99
N GLN A 236 4.40 14.06 16.75
CA GLN A 236 4.55 13.22 15.57
C GLN A 236 5.81 12.33 15.67
N ALA A 237 6.96 12.91 16.02
CA ALA A 237 8.23 12.18 16.17
C ALA A 237 8.15 11.09 17.26
N VAL A 238 7.60 11.44 18.44
CA VAL A 238 7.36 10.46 19.51
C VAL A 238 6.44 9.34 19.03
N SER A 239 5.38 9.68 18.27
CA SER A 239 4.47 8.68 17.72
C SER A 239 5.15 7.72 16.73
N ILE A 240 6.15 8.18 15.97
CA ILE A 240 6.95 7.32 15.09
C ILE A 240 7.83 6.38 15.92
N VAL A 241 8.56 6.92 16.90
CA VAL A 241 9.47 6.12 17.75
C VAL A 241 8.69 5.04 18.49
N LEU A 242 7.55 5.37 19.08
CA LEU A 242 6.70 4.39 19.77
C LEU A 242 6.16 3.33 18.81
N ALA A 243 5.73 3.70 17.60
CA ALA A 243 5.26 2.74 16.61
C ALA A 243 6.37 1.78 16.17
N GLN A 244 7.61 2.26 16.05
CA GLN A 244 8.78 1.43 15.72
C GLN A 244 9.15 0.47 16.85
N LYS A 245 9.16 0.95 18.12
CA LYS A 245 9.49 0.10 19.28
C LYS A 245 8.44 -0.98 19.54
N THR A 246 7.16 -0.67 19.29
CA THR A 246 6.05 -1.60 19.56
C THR A 246 5.64 -2.45 18.36
N SER A 247 6.09 -2.08 17.15
CA SER A 247 5.59 -2.57 15.86
C SER A 247 4.07 -2.35 15.67
N VAL A 248 3.45 -1.45 16.44
CA VAL A 248 2.02 -1.13 16.36
C VAL A 248 1.83 0.26 15.76
N TRP A 249 1.27 0.27 14.55
CA TRP A 249 1.05 1.51 13.79
C TRP A 249 -0.40 2.02 13.88
N HIS A 250 -1.38 1.13 14.08
CA HIS A 250 -2.81 1.46 14.14
C HIS A 250 -3.54 0.59 15.17
N LEU A 251 -4.55 1.16 15.83
CA LEU A 251 -5.47 0.45 16.72
C LEU A 251 -6.92 0.62 16.24
N TYR A 252 -7.54 -0.50 15.88
CA TYR A 252 -8.96 -0.57 15.49
C TYR A 252 -9.80 -1.25 16.57
N ASP A 253 -9.26 -2.28 17.22
CA ASP A 253 -9.98 -3.11 18.19
C ASP A 253 -9.27 -3.12 19.57
N ASN A 254 -10.05 -3.37 20.63
CA ASN A 254 -9.59 -3.48 22.00
C ASN A 254 -8.71 -4.71 22.25
N SER A 255 -8.83 -5.77 21.44
CA SER A 255 -8.02 -6.99 21.57
C SER A 255 -6.51 -6.74 21.51
N LYS A 256 -6.06 -5.79 20.67
CA LYS A 256 -4.64 -5.40 20.58
C LYS A 256 -4.22 -4.33 21.58
N LYS A 257 -5.17 -3.76 22.33
CA LYS A 257 -4.90 -2.65 23.26
C LYS A 257 -4.05 -3.10 24.44
N MET A 258 -4.31 -4.28 24.99
CA MET A 258 -3.55 -4.83 26.11
C MET A 258 -2.10 -5.16 25.72
N ASP A 259 -1.89 -5.84 24.59
CA ASP A 259 -0.55 -6.11 24.04
C ASP A 259 0.23 -4.81 23.80
N TYR A 260 -0.43 -3.82 23.18
CA TYR A 260 0.18 -2.52 22.96
C TYR A 260 0.56 -1.80 24.27
N GLN A 261 -0.32 -1.83 25.28
CA GLN A 261 -0.04 -1.24 26.60
C GLN A 261 1.12 -1.95 27.31
N SER A 262 1.22 -3.28 27.22
CA SER A 262 2.35 -4.04 27.76
C SER A 262 3.67 -3.59 27.13
N LYS A 263 3.73 -3.54 25.79
CA LYS A 263 4.91 -3.09 25.04
C LYS A 263 5.29 -1.65 25.35
N LEU A 264 4.32 -0.77 25.60
CA LEU A 264 4.59 0.60 26.05
C LEU A 264 5.23 0.63 27.43
N GLY A 265 4.80 -0.22 28.36
CA GLY A 265 5.35 -0.30 29.72
C GLY A 265 6.82 -0.77 29.76
N GLU A 266 7.28 -1.45 28.73
CA GLU A 266 8.68 -1.90 28.59
C GLU A 266 9.62 -0.80 28.08
N ILE A 267 9.08 0.30 27.55
CA ILE A 267 9.90 1.38 26.98
C ILE A 267 10.51 2.22 28.10
N LYS A 268 11.83 2.25 28.14
CA LYS A 268 12.61 3.13 29.01
C LYS A 268 12.84 4.47 28.32
N ILE A 269 12.63 5.56 29.05
CA ILE A 269 12.93 6.91 28.59
C ILE A 269 14.39 7.20 28.97
N ASP A 270 15.29 6.99 28.02
CA ASP A 270 16.73 7.23 28.15
C ASP A 270 17.24 8.17 27.05
N GLU A 271 18.53 8.55 27.11
CA GLU A 271 19.13 9.46 26.12
C GLU A 271 19.12 8.89 24.70
N ALA A 272 19.14 7.57 24.54
CA ALA A 272 19.04 6.93 23.23
C ALA A 272 17.65 7.16 22.64
N LEU A 273 16.58 6.93 23.40
CA LEU A 273 15.20 7.20 22.99
C LEU A 273 14.99 8.68 22.63
N LEU A 274 15.49 9.61 23.45
CA LEU A 274 15.36 11.05 23.18
C LEU A 274 16.13 11.46 21.92
N THR A 275 17.27 10.81 21.65
CA THR A 275 18.02 10.99 20.40
C THR A 275 17.27 10.43 19.20
N ASP A 276 16.63 9.26 19.32
CA ASP A 276 15.74 8.73 18.27
C ASP A 276 14.61 9.73 17.94
N VAL A 277 13.99 10.33 18.98
CA VAL A 277 12.95 11.36 18.82
C VAL A 277 13.50 12.60 18.10
N GLU A 278 14.71 13.06 18.45
CA GLU A 278 15.37 14.19 17.77
C GLU A 278 15.61 13.91 16.29
N GLN A 279 16.12 12.72 15.97
CA GLN A 279 16.34 12.29 14.59
C GLN A 279 15.03 12.23 13.81
N LYS A 280 13.95 11.69 14.40
CA LYS A 280 12.63 11.66 13.74
C LYS A 280 12.05 13.06 13.56
N TYR A 281 12.19 13.93 14.55
CA TYR A 281 11.75 15.33 14.47
C TYR A 281 12.40 16.05 13.27
N THR A 282 13.73 15.97 13.16
CA THR A 282 14.47 16.56 12.05
C THR A 282 14.11 15.91 10.71
N ALA A 283 13.98 14.58 10.68
CA ALA A 283 13.60 13.85 9.48
C ALA A 283 12.20 14.26 8.98
N ILE A 284 11.22 14.44 9.87
CA ILE A 284 9.86 14.88 9.49
C ILE A 284 9.90 16.25 8.81
N ILE A 285 10.63 17.22 9.39
CA ILE A 285 10.77 18.57 8.82
C ILE A 285 11.38 18.51 7.42
N ASN A 286 12.48 17.77 7.27
CA ASN A 286 13.16 17.62 5.99
C ASN A 286 12.27 16.92 4.94
N GLN A 287 11.53 15.88 5.35
CA GLN A 287 10.62 15.16 4.46
C GLN A 287 9.45 16.04 4.03
N GLU A 288 8.85 16.82 4.92
CA GLU A 288 7.78 17.75 4.56
C GLU A 288 8.30 18.85 3.61
N ALA A 289 9.44 19.46 3.91
CA ALA A 289 10.06 20.45 3.03
C ALA A 289 10.34 19.86 1.63
N ARG A 290 10.79 18.60 1.56
CA ARG A 290 10.99 17.91 0.29
C ARG A 290 9.68 17.64 -0.45
N LEU A 291 8.59 17.28 0.24
CA LEU A 291 7.27 17.15 -0.38
C LEU A 291 6.78 18.49 -0.96
N LYS A 292 6.91 19.58 -0.20
CA LYS A 292 6.59 20.94 -0.67
C LYS A 292 7.39 21.30 -1.92
N LYS A 293 8.70 21.00 -1.92
CA LYS A 293 9.58 21.22 -3.08
C LYS A 293 9.20 20.35 -4.30
N ILE A 294 8.75 19.11 -4.10
CA ILE A 294 8.26 18.27 -5.20
C ILE A 294 7.01 18.89 -5.82
N LEU A 295 6.05 19.36 -5.02
CA LEU A 295 4.85 20.02 -5.52
C LEU A 295 5.22 21.29 -6.31
N GLU A 296 6.09 22.13 -5.74
CA GLU A 296 6.58 23.36 -6.38
C GLU A 296 7.31 23.10 -7.70
N ASN A 297 8.27 22.17 -7.71
CA ASN A 297 9.05 21.83 -8.91
C ASN A 297 8.18 21.30 -10.06
N ASN A 298 7.05 20.66 -9.73
CA ASN A 298 6.08 20.17 -10.71
C ASN A 298 4.95 21.20 -10.99
N LYS A 299 5.03 22.41 -10.41
CA LYS A 299 4.02 23.47 -10.54
C LYS A 299 2.61 23.02 -10.11
N ILE A 300 2.55 22.13 -9.12
CA ILE A 300 1.31 21.56 -8.60
C ILE A 300 0.82 22.44 -7.44
N LYS A 301 -0.40 22.94 -7.55
CA LYS A 301 -1.11 23.56 -6.42
C LYS A 301 -1.75 22.45 -5.57
N SER A 302 -1.50 22.47 -4.27
CA SER A 302 -2.09 21.55 -3.30
C SER A 302 -2.97 22.28 -2.28
N LEU A 303 -4.01 21.61 -1.78
CA LEU A 303 -4.68 22.02 -0.55
C LEU A 303 -3.84 21.57 0.64
N GLU A 304 -3.40 22.49 1.49
CA GLU A 304 -2.79 22.12 2.77
C GLU A 304 -3.90 21.79 3.78
N VAL A 305 -3.78 20.65 4.45
CA VAL A 305 -4.71 20.17 5.48
C VAL A 305 -3.93 19.95 6.76
N ILE A 306 -4.43 20.46 7.87
CA ILE A 306 -3.81 20.36 9.18
C ILE A 306 -4.48 19.24 9.98
N TYR A 307 -3.69 18.28 10.47
CA TYR A 307 -4.17 17.15 11.26
C TYR A 307 -4.97 17.58 12.49
N GLU A 308 -4.48 18.58 13.21
CA GLU A 308 -5.11 19.11 14.40
C GLU A 308 -6.52 19.64 14.11
N ASP A 309 -6.73 20.34 12.99
CA ASP A 309 -8.04 20.82 12.55
C ASP A 309 -8.97 19.64 12.20
N VAL A 310 -8.46 18.63 11.50
CA VAL A 310 -9.22 17.41 11.15
C VAL A 310 -9.68 16.67 12.41
N VAL A 311 -8.90 16.74 13.49
CA VAL A 311 -9.23 16.13 14.77
C VAL A 311 -10.26 16.96 15.56
N ILE A 312 -10.22 18.28 15.45
CA ILE A 312 -11.12 19.20 16.16
C ILE A 312 -12.51 19.17 15.51
N ASP A 313 -12.59 19.33 14.20
CA ASP A 313 -13.85 19.30 13.44
C ASP A 313 -13.67 18.51 12.12
N PRO A 314 -13.76 17.16 12.18
CA PRO A 314 -13.60 16.32 11.00
C PRO A 314 -14.65 16.61 9.92
N LYS A 315 -15.85 17.05 10.30
CA LYS A 315 -16.92 17.34 9.34
C LYS A 315 -16.60 18.60 8.54
N LEU A 316 -16.12 19.65 9.20
CA LEU A 316 -15.69 20.87 8.54
C LEU A 316 -14.52 20.61 7.57
N GLU A 317 -13.48 19.91 8.02
CA GLU A 317 -12.30 19.65 7.18
C GLU A 317 -12.58 18.72 6.01
N VAL A 318 -13.39 17.67 6.20
CA VAL A 318 -13.85 16.83 5.09
C VAL A 318 -14.64 17.67 4.08
N ASN A 319 -15.53 18.55 4.54
CA ASN A 319 -16.27 19.42 3.63
C ASN A 319 -15.34 20.33 2.83
N LYS A 320 -14.36 20.99 3.45
CA LYS A 320 -13.35 21.81 2.74
C LYS A 320 -12.61 21.00 1.67
N ILE A 321 -12.27 19.75 1.97
CA ILE A 321 -11.62 18.86 1.00
C ILE A 321 -12.58 18.54 -0.15
N LEU A 322 -13.83 18.18 0.12
CA LEU A 322 -14.83 17.91 -0.92
C LEU A 322 -15.04 19.13 -1.84
N ASP A 323 -15.07 20.34 -1.28
CA ASP A 323 -15.19 21.59 -2.05
C ASP A 323 -13.95 21.82 -2.93
N TYR A 324 -12.74 21.61 -2.41
CA TYR A 324 -11.49 21.72 -3.17
C TYR A 324 -11.37 20.69 -4.30
N LEU A 325 -11.89 19.48 -4.07
CA LEU A 325 -11.97 18.40 -5.04
C LEU A 325 -13.13 18.59 -6.04
N GLU A 326 -13.97 19.62 -5.85
CA GLU A 326 -15.12 19.92 -6.71
C GLU A 326 -16.10 18.73 -6.80
N ILE A 327 -16.33 18.05 -5.66
CA ILE A 327 -17.22 16.90 -5.57
C ILE A 327 -18.64 17.36 -5.20
N ASP A 328 -19.59 17.11 -6.10
CA ASP A 328 -21.01 17.34 -5.85
C ASP A 328 -21.52 16.48 -4.68
N ARG A 329 -22.18 17.13 -3.72
CA ARG A 329 -22.81 16.47 -2.56
C ARG A 329 -24.29 16.18 -2.88
N PRO A 330 -24.79 14.94 -2.71
CA PRO A 330 -26.20 14.67 -2.87
C PRO A 330 -27.02 15.46 -1.83
N GLN A 331 -28.01 16.24 -2.28
CA GLN A 331 -28.79 17.15 -1.42
C GLN A 331 -29.63 16.43 -0.36
N THR A 332 -29.87 15.13 -0.52
CA THR A 332 -30.83 14.35 0.27
C THR A 332 -30.20 13.39 1.27
N GLU A 333 -28.86 13.27 1.30
CA GLU A 333 -28.17 12.32 2.18
C GLU A 333 -27.31 13.06 3.20
N ASN A 334 -27.55 12.78 4.48
CA ASN A 334 -26.59 13.14 5.53
C ASN A 334 -25.33 12.31 5.31
N ILE A 335 -24.29 12.93 4.75
CA ILE A 335 -22.97 12.30 4.60
C ILE A 335 -22.47 11.93 5.99
N GLN A 336 -22.40 10.63 6.26
CA GLN A 336 -21.82 10.11 7.49
C GLN A 336 -20.30 10.26 7.42
N ILE A 337 -19.73 10.95 8.40
CA ILE A 337 -18.29 11.15 8.52
C ILE A 337 -17.87 10.47 9.81
N SER A 338 -17.18 9.34 9.67
CA SER A 338 -16.77 8.52 10.80
C SER A 338 -15.49 7.75 10.51
N SER A 339 -14.79 7.37 11.57
CA SER A 339 -13.60 6.53 11.51
C SER A 339 -13.60 5.60 12.71
N ASN A 340 -13.14 4.36 12.49
CA ASN A 340 -13.01 3.35 13.54
C ASN A 340 -11.63 3.41 14.22
N LEU A 341 -10.72 4.26 13.71
CA LEU A 341 -9.38 4.41 14.23
C LEU A 341 -9.42 5.06 15.62
N LYS A 342 -8.80 4.38 16.59
CA LYS A 342 -8.68 4.93 17.95
C LYS A 342 -7.43 5.78 18.06
N LYS A 343 -7.55 6.96 18.67
CA LYS A 343 -6.38 7.75 19.06
C LYS A 343 -5.50 6.93 20.00
N MET A 344 -4.18 7.10 19.89
CA MET A 344 -3.19 6.38 20.70
C MET A 344 -2.39 7.30 21.65
N PRO A 345 -3.01 8.22 22.42
CA PRO A 345 -2.29 8.92 23.46
C PRO A 345 -2.03 7.96 24.63
N SER A 346 -0.82 8.04 25.18
CA SER A 346 -0.43 7.29 26.37
C SER A 346 0.32 8.20 27.34
N GLU A 347 0.29 7.89 28.63
CA GLU A 347 1.04 8.65 29.64
C GLU A 347 2.52 8.72 29.28
N ILE A 348 3.10 7.60 28.83
CA ILE A 348 4.49 7.56 28.35
C ILE A 348 4.75 8.50 27.16
N SER A 349 3.79 8.65 26.24
CA SER A 349 3.96 9.61 25.13
C SER A 349 4.08 11.05 25.62
N GLN A 350 3.27 11.43 26.61
CA GLN A 350 3.32 12.78 27.20
C GLN A 350 4.62 12.99 27.99
N GLU A 351 5.06 11.96 28.71
CA GLU A 351 6.30 12.01 29.47
C GLU A 351 7.54 12.13 28.55
N ILE A 352 7.59 11.38 27.45
CA ILE A 352 8.65 11.53 26.44
C ILE A 352 8.64 12.95 25.86
N ILE A 353 7.48 13.50 25.51
CA ILE A 353 7.36 14.87 25.00
C ILE A 353 7.89 15.88 26.02
N ARG A 354 7.52 15.72 27.31
CA ARG A 354 7.96 16.59 28.41
C ARG A 354 9.47 16.56 28.57
N GLN A 355 10.07 15.37 28.67
CA GLN A 355 11.52 15.20 28.82
C GLN A 355 12.28 15.69 27.58
N PHE A 356 11.78 15.43 26.37
CA PHE A 356 12.38 15.92 25.13
C PHE A 356 12.39 17.46 25.07
N LYS A 357 11.27 18.11 25.42
CA LYS A 357 11.19 19.57 25.49
C LYS A 357 12.16 20.14 26.53
N HIS A 358 12.28 19.51 27.69
CA HIS A 358 13.25 19.89 28.71
C HIS A 358 14.69 19.76 28.20
N ARG A 359 15.07 18.60 27.62
CA ARG A 359 16.39 18.39 27.00
C ARG A 359 16.71 19.49 25.97
N LYS A 360 15.78 19.80 25.08
CA LYS A 360 15.98 20.88 24.07
C LYS A 360 16.15 22.27 24.68
N SER A 361 15.55 22.53 25.86
CA SER A 361 15.70 23.82 26.54
C SER A 361 17.08 24.01 27.20
N LEU A 362 17.79 22.92 27.51
CA LEU A 362 19.13 22.95 28.11
C LEU A 362 20.25 23.14 27.09
N ILE A 363 19.97 22.96 25.80
CA ILE A 363 20.94 23.03 24.69
C ILE A 363 20.84 24.38 23.93
N LYS A 364 19.81 25.19 24.23
CA LYS A 364 19.70 26.59 23.78
C LYS A 364 20.45 27.51 24.72
#